data_AF-A0A2G9T7G3-F1
#
_entry.id   AF-A0A2G9T7G3-F1
#
_cell.length_a   1.000
_cell.length_b   1.000
_cell.length_c   1.000
_cell.angle_alpha   90.00
_cell.angle_beta   90.00
_cell.angle_gamma   90.00
#
_symmetry.space_group_name_H-M   'P 1'
#
loop_
_entity.id
_entity.type
_entity.pdbx_description
1 polymer ?
#
loop_
_entity_poly.entity_id
_entity_poly.type
_entity_poly.pdbx_seq_one_letter_code
_entity_poly.pdbx_strand_id
1 'polypeptide(L)'
;MLSTANGFFFGADSFYFVQLSRGQLEPVRLVESSVADYPIALLQIREDEVLLAYQNYGIFVNSRGERTRNQTVEWEHMPMEFVFTAPYLYVVHYDSIEILQVAEYTGQDS
;
A
#
# COMPACT_ATOMS: atom_id res chain seq x y z
N MET A 1 7.05 -4.61 5.54
CA MET A 1 8.18 -3.76 5.11
C MET A 1 8.41 -4.02 3.64
N LEU A 2 8.62 -3.00 2.83
CA LEU A 2 8.79 -3.09 1.37
C LEU A 2 10.06 -2.32 0.98
N SER A 3 11.05 -3.00 0.40
CA SER A 3 12.30 -2.37 -0.04
C SER A 3 12.19 -1.91 -1.49
N THR A 4 12.77 -0.75 -1.79
CA THR A 4 12.99 -0.24 -3.16
C THR A 4 14.48 -0.01 -3.39
N ALA A 5 14.87 0.40 -4.60
CA ALA A 5 16.25 0.74 -4.90
C ALA A 5 16.77 1.96 -4.10
N ASN A 6 15.87 2.84 -3.67
CA ASN A 6 16.22 4.14 -3.06
C ASN A 6 15.92 4.23 -1.56
N GLY A 7 15.30 3.21 -0.98
CA GLY A 7 14.78 3.28 0.37
C GLY A 7 13.91 2.09 0.74
N PHE A 8 13.17 2.21 1.83
CA PHE A 8 12.17 1.21 2.20
C PHE A 8 10.97 1.85 2.88
N PHE A 9 9.82 1.22 2.65
CA PHE A 9 8.56 1.52 3.31
C PHE A 9 8.35 0.59 4.50
N PHE A 10 7.78 1.10 5.58
CA PHE A 10 7.35 0.27 6.71
C PHE A 10 6.08 0.83 7.36
N GLY A 11 5.33 -0.04 8.00
CA GLY A 11 4.17 0.31 8.82
C GLY A 11 4.51 0.23 10.30
N ALA A 12 3.94 1.12 11.10
CA ALA A 12 4.00 1.17 12.56
C ALA A 12 2.65 1.71 13.10
N ASP A 13 2.64 2.86 13.76
CA ASP A 13 1.41 3.63 14.07
C ASP A 13 0.80 4.30 12.82
N SER A 14 1.61 4.48 11.78
CA SER A 14 1.23 4.92 10.44
C SER A 14 2.19 4.29 9.41
N PHE A 15 2.17 4.75 8.17
CA PHE A 15 3.11 4.35 7.14
C PHE A 15 4.23 5.36 6.97
N TYR A 16 5.45 4.84 6.80
CA TYR A 16 6.66 5.64 6.71
C TYR A 16 7.52 5.19 5.53
N PHE A 17 8.32 6.11 5.01
CA PHE A 17 9.37 5.85 4.03
C PHE A 17 10.71 6.39 4.52
N VAL A 18 11.77 5.60 4.38
CA VAL A 18 13.15 6.01 4.66
C VAL A 18 13.90 6.08 3.35
N GLN A 19 14.41 7.27 2.99
CA GLN A 19 15.20 7.46 1.79
C GLN A 19 16.70 7.32 2.07
N LEU A 20 17.33 6.30 1.49
CA LEU A 20 18.75 6.02 1.72
C LEU A 20 19.68 6.91 0.87
N SER A 21 19.24 7.33 -0.32
CA SER A 21 20.09 8.04 -1.28
C SER A 21 20.36 9.52 -0.94
N ARG A 22 19.63 10.12 0.01
CA ARG A 22 19.74 11.56 0.33
C ARG A 22 20.52 11.88 1.61
N GLY A 23 21.09 10.87 2.29
CA GLY A 23 21.73 11.06 3.60
C GLY A 23 20.77 11.46 4.73
N GLN A 24 19.47 11.54 4.44
CA GLN A 24 18.41 11.80 5.40
C GLN A 24 17.79 10.47 5.79
N LEU A 25 18.30 9.86 6.86
CA LEU A 25 17.85 8.55 7.35
C LEU A 25 16.60 8.65 8.26
N GLU A 26 16.04 9.85 8.41
CA GLU A 26 14.84 10.08 9.20
C GLU A 26 13.61 9.54 8.46
N PRO A 27 12.78 8.69 9.11
CA PRO A 27 11.53 8.23 8.54
C PRO A 27 10.58 9.39 8.24
N VAL A 28 10.10 9.47 7.00
CA VAL A 28 9.05 10.41 6.60
C VAL A 28 7.71 9.71 6.71
N ARG A 29 6.81 10.27 7.53
CA ARG A 29 5.41 9.83 7.59
C ARG A 29 4.73 10.13 6.26
N LEU A 30 4.08 9.13 5.66
CA LEU A 30 3.46 9.27 4.34
C LEU A 30 2.09 9.92 4.40
N VAL A 31 1.29 9.56 5.40
CA VAL A 31 -0.09 10.03 5.54
C VAL A 31 -0.38 10.22 7.02
N GLU A 32 -1.17 11.24 7.36
CA GLU A 32 -1.72 11.36 8.71
C GLU A 32 -2.77 10.26 8.92
N SER A 33 -2.53 9.37 9.88
CA SER A 33 -3.49 8.33 10.24
C SER A 33 -4.37 8.82 11.40
N SER A 34 -5.68 8.56 11.33
CA SER A 34 -6.54 8.68 12.50
C SER A 34 -6.41 7.43 13.39
N VAL A 35 -6.86 7.52 14.64
CA VAL A 35 -6.87 6.38 15.58
C VAL A 35 -7.73 5.20 15.06
N ALA A 36 -8.64 5.45 14.11
CA ALA A 36 -9.45 4.41 13.49
C ALA A 36 -8.77 3.72 12.29
N ASP A 37 -7.64 4.27 11.81
CA ASP A 37 -6.96 3.84 10.58
C ASP A 37 -5.76 2.96 10.91
N TYR A 38 -6.01 1.73 11.33
CA TYR A 38 -4.94 0.79 11.68
C TYR A 38 -4.19 0.33 10.42
N PRO A 39 -2.86 0.57 10.32
CA PRO A 39 -2.04 0.08 9.23
C PRO A 39 -1.99 -1.45 9.22
N ILE A 40 -2.29 -2.09 8.08
CA ILE A 40 -2.24 -3.55 7.93
C ILE A 40 -1.13 -3.97 6.98
N ALA A 41 -1.10 -3.40 5.77
CA ALA A 41 -0.15 -3.84 4.75
C ALA A 41 0.34 -2.71 3.85
N LEU A 42 1.51 -2.94 3.24
CA LEU A 42 2.13 -2.12 2.20
C LEU A 42 2.31 -3.01 0.97
N LEU A 43 1.71 -2.65 -0.14
CA LEU A 43 1.83 -3.39 -1.40
C LEU A 43 2.40 -2.51 -2.49
N GLN A 44 3.47 -2.96 -3.17
CA GLN A 44 3.96 -2.30 -4.37
C GLN A 44 2.96 -2.57 -5.51
N ILE A 45 2.41 -1.51 -6.09
CA ILE A 45 1.46 -1.63 -7.22
C ILE A 45 2.20 -1.47 -8.55
N ARG A 46 3.12 -0.51 -8.62
CA ARG A 46 4.06 -0.25 -9.73
C ARG A 46 5.18 0.64 -9.21
N GLU A 47 6.24 0.87 -9.98
CA GLU A 47 7.50 1.51 -9.52
C GLU A 47 7.35 2.73 -8.58
N ASP A 48 6.49 3.71 -8.90
CA ASP A 48 6.28 4.92 -8.07
C ASP A 48 4.89 4.96 -7.41
N GLU A 49 4.28 3.80 -7.15
CA GLU A 49 2.97 3.71 -6.50
C GLU A 49 2.89 2.51 -5.56
N VAL A 50 2.55 2.80 -4.31
CA VAL A 50 2.28 1.81 -3.26
C VAL A 50 0.85 1.96 -2.76
N LEU A 51 0.23 0.83 -2.44
CA LEU A 51 -1.03 0.77 -1.73
C LEU A 51 -0.74 0.72 -0.22
N LEU A 52 -1.19 1.74 0.50
CA LEU A 52 -1.27 1.75 1.96
C LEU A 52 -2.60 1.11 2.34
N ALA A 53 -2.57 -0.10 2.88
CA ALA A 53 -3.77 -0.83 3.26
C ALA A 53 -4.02 -0.68 4.77
N TYR A 54 -5.14 -0.05 5.13
CA TYR A 54 -5.61 0.07 6.50
C TYR A 54 -6.54 -1.08 6.86
N GLN A 55 -7.38 -0.92 7.89
CA GLN A 55 -8.36 -1.95 8.27
C GLN A 55 -9.59 -2.00 7.38
N ASN A 56 -10.05 -0.87 6.86
CA ASN A 56 -11.33 -0.78 6.12
C ASN A 56 -11.15 -0.22 4.70
N TYR A 57 -9.98 0.34 4.40
CA TYR A 57 -9.73 0.94 3.10
C TYR A 57 -8.23 1.00 2.76
N GLY A 58 -7.95 1.24 1.49
CA GLY A 58 -6.62 1.40 0.95
C GLY A 58 -6.49 2.68 0.12
N ILE A 59 -5.32 3.32 0.21
CA ILE A 59 -4.99 4.51 -0.58
C ILE A 59 -3.69 4.32 -1.36
N PHE A 60 -3.65 4.85 -2.57
CA PHE A 60 -2.46 4.80 -3.42
C PHE A 60 -1.64 6.06 -3.24
N VAL A 61 -0.35 5.91 -2.91
CA VAL A 61 0.58 7.02 -2.73
C VAL A 61 1.91 6.76 -3.43
N ASN A 62 2.67 7.81 -3.66
CA ASN A 62 4.07 7.72 -4.06
C ASN A 62 5.00 7.73 -2.84
N SER A 63 6.31 7.69 -3.08
CA SER A 63 7.35 7.74 -2.03
C SER A 63 7.37 9.03 -1.18
N ARG A 64 6.66 10.09 -1.61
CA ARG A 64 6.49 11.34 -0.86
C ARG A 64 5.20 11.38 -0.04
N GLY A 65 4.36 10.34 -0.10
CA GLY A 65 3.06 10.30 0.57
C GLY A 65 1.94 11.01 -0.19
N GLU A 66 2.22 11.52 -1.39
CA GLU A 66 1.21 12.18 -2.22
C GLU A 66 0.31 11.12 -2.86
N ARG A 67 -1.02 11.35 -2.81
CA ARG A 67 -1.97 10.43 -3.44
C ARG A 67 -1.75 10.39 -4.96
N THR A 68 -1.54 9.20 -5.50
CA THR A 68 -1.41 8.99 -6.95
C THR A 68 -2.76 8.76 -7.62
N ARG A 69 -3.79 8.43 -6.84
CA ARG A 69 -5.17 8.22 -7.29
C ARG A 69 -6.16 8.91 -6.35
N ASN A 70 -7.25 9.43 -6.93
CA ASN A 70 -8.31 10.09 -6.16
C ASN A 70 -9.23 9.11 -5.43
N GLN A 71 -9.33 7.88 -5.94
CA GLN A 71 -10.22 6.86 -5.40
C GLN A 71 -9.55 6.12 -4.24
N THR A 72 -10.34 5.87 -3.20
CA THR A 72 -10.02 4.95 -2.11
C THR A 72 -10.51 3.56 -2.53
N VAL A 73 -9.76 2.50 -2.20
CA VAL A 73 -10.22 1.12 -2.32
C VAL A 73 -10.84 0.74 -0.99
N GLU A 74 -12.03 0.16 -1.01
CA GLU A 74 -12.71 -0.33 0.19
C GLU A 74 -12.86 -1.86 0.08
N TRP A 75 -13.03 -2.51 1.22
CA TRP A 75 -13.33 -3.94 1.29
C TRP A 75 -14.36 -4.16 2.40
N GLU A 76 -15.13 -5.23 2.28
CA GLU A 76 -16.34 -5.44 3.09
C GLU A 76 -16.02 -5.88 4.52
N HIS A 77 -14.94 -6.63 4.72
CA HIS A 77 -14.58 -7.23 6.01
C HIS A 77 -13.13 -6.95 6.40
N MET A 78 -12.80 -7.14 7.69
CA MET A 78 -11.42 -7.01 8.16
C MET A 78 -10.51 -8.00 7.40
N PRO A 79 -9.43 -7.51 6.77
CA PRO A 79 -8.52 -8.36 6.03
C PRO A 79 -7.57 -9.09 6.99
N MET A 80 -7.32 -10.37 6.71
CA MET A 80 -6.28 -11.16 7.37
C MET A 80 -4.97 -11.08 6.60
N GLU A 81 -5.05 -11.03 5.27
CA GLU A 81 -3.90 -10.97 4.37
C GLU A 81 -4.26 -10.24 3.08
N PHE A 82 -3.25 -9.64 2.45
CA PHE A 82 -3.35 -9.06 1.12
C PHE A 82 -2.33 -9.71 0.19
N VAL A 83 -2.77 -10.07 -1.02
CA VAL A 83 -1.88 -10.50 -2.10
C VAL A 83 -2.19 -9.64 -3.32
N PHE A 84 -1.16 -9.03 -3.91
CA PHE A 84 -1.30 -8.31 -5.17
C PHE A 84 -0.61 -9.08 -6.29
N THR A 85 -1.37 -9.45 -7.31
CA THR A 85 -0.84 -9.94 -8.59
C THR A 85 -1.52 -9.12 -9.67
N ALA A 86 -0.78 -8.31 -10.40
CA ALA A 86 -1.37 -7.40 -11.38
C ALA A 86 -2.29 -8.20 -12.34
N PRO A 87 -3.54 -7.74 -12.56
CA PRO A 87 -4.12 -6.45 -12.15
C PRO A 87 -4.95 -6.50 -10.84
N TYR A 88 -4.95 -7.62 -10.13
CA TYR A 88 -5.86 -7.92 -9.04
C TYR A 88 -5.21 -7.83 -7.64
N LEU A 89 -5.98 -7.28 -6.71
CA LEU A 89 -5.76 -7.37 -5.28
C LEU A 89 -6.69 -8.44 -4.71
N TYR A 90 -6.11 -9.43 -4.06
CA TYR A 90 -6.81 -10.45 -3.29
C TYR A 90 -6.81 -10.01 -1.84
N VAL A 91 -7.99 -9.77 -1.29
CA VAL A 91 -8.20 -9.47 0.13
C VAL A 91 -8.72 -10.75 0.77
N VAL A 92 -7.89 -11.37 1.60
CA VAL A 92 -8.22 -12.62 2.26
C VAL A 92 -8.89 -12.31 3.59
N HIS A 93 -10.12 -12.77 3.76
CA HIS A 93 -10.88 -12.71 5.00
C HIS A 93 -10.90 -14.08 5.68
N TYR A 94 -11.57 -14.17 6.82
CA TYR A 94 -11.66 -15.42 7.58
C TYR A 94 -12.39 -16.55 6.83
N ASP A 95 -13.44 -16.22 6.06
CA ASP A 95 -14.33 -17.19 5.40
C ASP A 95 -14.49 -16.96 3.89
N SER A 96 -13.80 -15.95 3.33
CA SER A 96 -14.00 -15.48 1.97
C SER A 96 -12.73 -14.81 1.42
N ILE A 97 -12.66 -14.68 0.09
CA ILE A 97 -11.64 -13.92 -0.61
C ILE A 97 -12.36 -12.92 -1.51
N GLU A 98 -12.08 -11.64 -1.32
CA GLU A 98 -12.53 -10.56 -2.19
C GLU A 98 -11.45 -10.29 -3.25
N ILE A 99 -11.86 -10.12 -4.51
CA ILE A 99 -10.94 -9.90 -5.64
C ILE A 99 -11.28 -8.57 -6.28
N LEU A 100 -10.36 -7.61 -6.18
CA LEU A 100 -10.53 -6.24 -6.67
C LEU A 100 -9.56 -5.98 -7.82
N GLN A 101 -10.07 -5.46 -8.94
CA GLN A 101 -9.18 -4.96 -10.00
C GLN A 101 -8.65 -3.59 -9.60
N VAL A 102 -7.36 -3.51 -9.27
CA VAL A 102 -6.72 -2.29 -8.75
C VAL A 102 -5.57 -1.79 -9.62
N ALA A 103 -5.30 -2.44 -10.75
CA ALA A 103 -4.32 -1.96 -11.73
C ALA A 103 -4.82 -2.22 -13.15
N GLU A 104 -4.16 -1.57 -14.11
CA GLU A 104 -4.34 -1.93 -15.52
C GLU A 104 -3.64 -3.27 -15.80
N TYR A 105 -4.24 -4.09 -16.65
CA TYR A 105 -3.61 -5.31 -17.13
C TYR A 105 -2.60 -4.93 -18.22
N THR A 106 -1.31 -5.08 -17.95
CA THR A 106 -0.24 -4.78 -18.93
C THR A 106 0.28 -6.02 -19.68
N GLY A 107 -0.32 -7.21 -19.48
CA GLY A 107 0.09 -8.45 -20.16
C GLY A 107 1.21 -9.22 -19.43
N GLN A 108 1.54 -10.42 -19.91
CA GLN A 108 2.56 -11.31 -19.32
C GLN A 108 4.02 -10.89 -19.58
N ASP A 109 4.27 -9.86 -20.40
CA ASP A 109 5.59 -9.51 -20.94
C ASP A 109 6.12 -8.12 -20.50
N SER A 110 5.86 -7.69 -19.26
CA SER A 110 6.46 -6.45 -18.69
C SER A 110 7.56 -6.75 -17.69
#